data_AF-A0A7S1X5E1-F1
#
_entry.id   AF-A0A7S1X5E1-F1
#
_cell.length_a   1.000
_cell.length_b   1.000
_cell.length_c   1.000
_cell.angle_alpha   90.00
_cell.angle_beta   90.00
_cell.angle_gamma   90.00
#
_symmetry.space_group_name_H-M   'P 1'
#
loop_
_entity.id
_entity.type
_entity.pdbx_description
1 polymer ?
#
loop_
_entity_poly.entity_id
_entity_poly.type
_entity_poly.pdbx_seq_one_letter_code
_entity_poly.pdbx_strand_id
1 'polypeptide(L)'
;MVHAEPDHVPLPPMVSAIIHQTPAELDPESPAFLDILRASAASEIWHKHGSFYDHLHDVWQVMCVWKLPRPLCRLGLFHSAYSNSFVSMNLFNPEIDREKVANMIGPEAENLVYKFCVIDRQRMETHAVREMSIPAEGMTFSHIRNGEPIHCSAAEIGAFLLETVADYHDQSFGWQSELEEGRVRALWPGIYKPSLRMSKVSKMAYVAARYGELEVIPPVFANCTRLIEPKAEREARDAYWAVVTEEAERGSWVELLRKSVSLNQDIAEPHTLMAQIFLQDGKWEEAADAAVAALEIFFQWGTMWDNRMPYQAWVAWTRCMYFQAKRKEWPESHGGLESLGAVHPSQRFRELSTSRSMTS
;
A
#
# COMPACT_ATOMS: atom_id res chain seq x y z
N MET A 1 -26.17 20.86 3.11
CA MET A 1 -26.12 20.04 1.88
C MET A 1 -25.04 20.64 1.01
N VAL A 2 -23.86 20.03 0.97
CA VAL A 2 -22.79 20.47 0.06
C VAL A 2 -23.12 19.84 -1.29
N HIS A 3 -23.37 20.66 -2.31
CA HIS A 3 -23.57 20.17 -3.66
C HIS A 3 -22.30 19.43 -4.10
N ALA A 4 -22.42 18.15 -4.43
CA ALA A 4 -21.31 17.41 -5.05
C ALA A 4 -21.03 18.06 -6.41
N GLU A 5 -19.90 18.75 -6.54
CA GLU A 5 -19.48 19.26 -7.84
C GLU A 5 -19.19 18.07 -8.77
N PRO A 6 -19.83 17.96 -9.94
CA PRO A 6 -19.80 16.78 -10.81
C PRO A 6 -18.40 16.46 -11.40
N ASP A 7 -17.44 17.36 -11.23
CA ASP A 7 -16.13 17.31 -11.87
C ASP A 7 -15.01 16.79 -10.94
N HIS A 8 -15.34 16.30 -9.73
CA HIS A 8 -14.32 15.75 -8.81
C HIS A 8 -14.76 14.44 -8.15
N VAL A 9 -13.79 13.55 -7.92
CA VAL A 9 -13.98 12.38 -7.07
C VAL A 9 -13.62 12.77 -5.63
N PRO A 10 -14.57 12.66 -4.67
CA PRO A 10 -14.30 12.95 -3.26
C PRO A 10 -13.39 11.88 -2.65
N LEU A 11 -12.52 12.30 -1.73
CA LEU A 11 -11.68 11.37 -0.97
C LEU A 11 -12.52 10.72 0.14
N PRO A 12 -12.46 9.39 0.32
CA PRO A 12 -13.00 8.74 1.51
C PRO A 12 -12.35 9.30 2.79
N PRO A 13 -13.04 9.34 3.95
CA PRO A 13 -12.54 10.03 5.13
C PRO A 13 -11.12 9.64 5.58
N MET A 14 -10.78 8.35 5.59
CA MET A 14 -9.44 7.89 5.98
C MET A 14 -8.37 8.24 4.93
N VAL A 15 -8.71 8.14 3.65
CA VAL A 15 -7.80 8.58 2.56
C VAL A 15 -7.62 10.10 2.62
N SER A 16 -8.69 10.85 2.91
CA SER A 16 -8.63 12.30 3.14
C SER A 16 -7.65 12.62 4.26
N ALA A 17 -7.70 11.89 5.37
CA ALA A 17 -6.78 12.09 6.48
C ALA A 17 -5.31 11.81 6.10
N ILE A 18 -5.04 10.80 5.27
CA ILE A 18 -3.71 10.51 4.72
C ILE A 18 -3.22 11.65 3.82
N ILE A 19 -4.05 12.09 2.87
CA ILE A 19 -3.71 13.14 1.90
C ILE A 19 -3.49 14.49 2.60
N HIS A 20 -4.28 14.80 3.62
CA HIS A 20 -4.17 16.03 4.40
C HIS A 20 -3.19 15.94 5.58
N GLN A 21 -2.58 14.78 5.81
CA GLN A 21 -1.63 14.53 6.89
C GLN A 21 -2.21 14.87 8.27
N THR A 22 -3.44 14.44 8.52
CA THR A 22 -4.19 14.63 9.78
C THR A 22 -4.31 13.31 10.57
N PRO A 23 -3.21 12.76 11.12
CA PRO A 23 -3.21 11.41 11.71
C PRO A 23 -4.19 11.26 12.89
N ALA A 24 -4.49 12.35 13.61
CA ALA A 24 -5.49 12.37 14.67
C ALA A 24 -6.91 11.99 14.22
N GLU A 25 -7.23 12.12 12.92
CA GLU A 25 -8.49 11.67 12.34
C GLU A 25 -8.54 10.15 12.11
N LEU A 26 -7.38 9.49 12.01
CA LEU A 26 -7.25 8.02 11.94
C LEU A 26 -7.25 7.41 13.35
N ASP A 27 -6.47 7.98 14.26
CA ASP A 27 -6.45 7.63 15.68
C ASP A 27 -6.19 8.89 16.52
N PRO A 28 -7.11 9.32 17.40
CA PRO A 28 -6.95 10.54 18.20
C PRO A 28 -5.70 10.56 19.08
N GLU A 29 -5.16 9.40 19.46
CA GLU A 29 -3.94 9.30 20.27
C GLU A 29 -2.65 9.34 19.43
N SER A 30 -2.76 9.28 18.11
CA SER A 30 -1.61 9.14 17.22
C SER A 30 -0.56 10.23 17.26
N PRO A 31 -0.87 11.53 17.47
CA PRO A 31 0.17 12.53 17.58
C PRO A 31 1.22 12.17 18.65
N ALA A 32 0.79 11.63 19.79
CA ALA A 32 1.68 11.33 20.90
C ALA A 32 2.66 10.19 20.56
N PHE A 33 2.19 9.07 20.02
CA PHE A 33 3.06 7.95 19.70
C PHE A 33 3.87 8.17 18.40
N LEU A 34 3.38 8.97 17.45
CA LEU A 34 4.16 9.38 16.27
C LEU A 34 5.31 10.31 16.64
N ASP A 35 5.12 11.22 17.60
CA ASP A 35 6.20 12.08 18.11
C ASP A 35 7.28 11.26 18.81
N ILE A 36 6.89 10.22 19.57
CA ILE A 36 7.84 9.29 20.20
C ILE A 36 8.65 8.53 19.14
N LEU A 37 8.00 8.00 18.10
CA LEU A 37 8.70 7.33 17.01
C LEU A 37 9.64 8.28 16.27
N ARG A 38 9.22 9.52 16.00
CA ARG A 38 10.04 10.54 15.33
C ARG A 38 11.26 10.96 16.15
N ALA A 39 11.11 11.00 17.48
CA ALA A 39 12.19 11.29 18.42
C ALA A 39 13.14 10.10 18.68
N SER A 40 12.81 8.91 18.18
CA SER A 40 13.67 7.72 18.21
C SER A 40 14.59 7.64 16.98
N ALA A 41 15.43 6.62 16.92
CA ALA A 41 16.26 6.35 15.73
C ALA A 41 15.46 5.88 14.50
N ALA A 42 14.14 5.69 14.59
CA ALA A 42 13.32 5.18 13.48
C ALA A 42 13.48 6.00 12.18
N SER A 43 13.62 7.32 12.29
CA SER A 43 13.79 8.21 11.14
C SER A 43 15.19 8.11 10.49
N GLU A 44 16.18 7.61 11.23
CA GLU A 44 17.58 7.46 10.77
C GLU A 44 17.86 6.05 10.21
N ILE A 45 16.99 5.10 10.55
CA ILE A 45 17.13 3.71 10.17
C ILE A 45 16.66 3.52 8.73
N TRP A 46 17.56 3.04 7.86
CA TRP A 46 17.19 2.56 6.54
C TRP A 46 16.28 1.33 6.62
N HIS A 47 15.18 1.35 5.87
CA HIS A 47 14.23 0.25 5.83
C HIS A 47 13.67 0.01 4.43
N LYS A 48 14.44 -0.71 3.61
CA LYS A 48 14.06 -1.26 2.29
C LYS A 48 13.64 -0.23 1.24
N HIS A 49 12.55 0.52 1.45
CA HIS A 49 12.06 1.59 0.58
C HIS A 49 12.46 2.99 1.06
N GLY A 50 12.32 3.26 2.36
CA GLY A 50 12.55 4.58 2.96
C GLY A 50 13.15 4.49 4.35
N SER A 51 12.78 5.44 5.23
CA SER A 51 13.10 5.33 6.65
C SER A 51 12.18 4.32 7.33
N PHE A 52 12.62 3.76 8.45
CA PHE A 52 11.78 2.88 9.24
C PHE A 52 10.56 3.61 9.83
N TYR A 53 10.70 4.89 10.18
CA TYR A 53 9.57 5.71 10.60
C TYR A 53 8.48 5.80 9.53
N ASP A 54 8.86 6.14 8.29
CA ASP A 54 7.90 6.30 7.18
C ASP A 54 7.17 4.97 6.93
N HIS A 55 7.92 3.87 6.87
CA HIS A 55 7.35 2.53 6.69
C HIS A 55 6.34 2.14 7.79
N LEU A 56 6.69 2.33 9.07
CA LEU A 56 5.77 2.05 10.18
C LEU A 56 4.48 2.88 10.07
N HIS A 57 4.63 4.16 9.72
CA HIS A 57 3.52 5.08 9.55
C HIS A 57 2.62 4.68 8.37
N ASP A 58 3.20 4.29 7.23
CA ASP A 58 2.45 3.94 6.03
C ASP A 58 1.70 2.61 6.21
N VAL A 59 2.31 1.59 6.84
CA VAL A 59 1.62 0.34 7.22
C VAL A 59 0.43 0.60 8.16
N TRP A 60 0.61 1.47 9.15
CA TRP A 60 -0.47 1.87 10.05
C TRP A 60 -1.63 2.55 9.30
N GLN A 61 -1.32 3.43 8.35
CA GLN A 61 -2.32 4.10 7.52
C GLN A 61 -3.12 3.11 6.67
N VAL A 62 -2.47 2.12 6.06
CA VAL A 62 -3.11 1.03 5.31
C VAL A 62 -4.10 0.28 6.19
N MET A 63 -3.67 -0.14 7.38
CA MET A 63 -4.54 -0.87 8.32
C MET A 63 -5.72 -0.01 8.80
N CYS A 64 -5.52 1.30 8.97
CA CYS A 64 -6.59 2.25 9.25
C CYS A 64 -7.59 2.34 8.08
N VAL A 65 -7.13 2.41 6.83
CA VAL A 65 -7.99 2.43 5.63
C VAL A 65 -8.85 1.16 5.53
N TRP A 66 -8.31 0.01 5.94
CA TRP A 66 -9.06 -1.25 6.04
C TRP A 66 -10.03 -1.30 7.23
N LYS A 67 -10.06 -0.25 8.06
CA LYS A 67 -10.94 -0.10 9.22
C LYS A 67 -10.76 -1.20 10.26
N LEU A 68 -9.55 -1.72 10.39
CA LEU A 68 -9.25 -2.72 11.41
C LEU A 68 -9.42 -2.11 12.83
N PRO A 69 -9.69 -2.94 13.85
CA PRO A 69 -9.71 -2.48 15.24
C PRO A 69 -8.42 -1.75 15.63
N ARG A 70 -8.52 -0.73 16.48
CA ARG A 70 -7.37 0.11 16.88
C ARG A 70 -6.15 -0.69 17.35
N PRO A 71 -6.28 -1.75 18.18
CA PRO A 71 -5.13 -2.56 18.58
C PRO A 71 -4.39 -3.19 17.39
N LEU A 72 -5.11 -3.59 16.33
CA LEU A 72 -4.53 -4.14 15.10
C LEU A 72 -3.85 -3.05 14.27
N CYS A 73 -4.46 -1.87 14.12
CA CYS A 73 -3.78 -0.77 13.44
C CYS A 73 -2.49 -0.38 14.19
N ARG A 74 -2.53 -0.28 15.52
CA ARG A 74 -1.37 0.02 16.35
C ARG A 74 -0.32 -1.10 16.34
N LEU A 75 -0.73 -2.36 16.14
CA LEU A 75 0.19 -3.44 15.78
C LEU A 75 0.97 -3.05 14.52
N GLY A 76 0.31 -2.64 13.43
CA GLY A 76 0.99 -2.18 12.22
C GLY A 76 2.00 -1.05 12.46
N LEU A 77 1.67 -0.08 13.31
CA LEU A 77 2.56 1.03 13.64
C LEU A 77 3.81 0.62 14.45
N PHE A 78 3.72 -0.46 15.23
CA PHE A 78 4.77 -0.91 16.13
C PHE A 78 5.28 -2.33 15.82
N HIS A 79 4.93 -2.91 14.67
CA HIS A 79 5.12 -4.33 14.34
C HIS A 79 6.59 -4.80 14.36
N SER A 80 7.54 -3.87 14.37
CA SER A 80 8.98 -4.15 14.40
C SER A 80 9.70 -3.43 15.56
N ALA A 81 8.96 -2.94 16.57
CA ALA A 81 9.48 -2.06 17.62
C ALA A 81 10.52 -2.72 18.56
N TYR A 82 10.46 -4.05 18.74
CA TYR A 82 11.37 -4.82 19.61
C TYR A 82 12.50 -5.56 18.86
N SER A 83 12.69 -5.30 17.56
CA SER A 83 13.35 -6.18 16.58
C SER A 83 12.62 -7.49 16.35
N ASN A 84 12.80 -8.08 15.17
CA ASN A 84 12.13 -9.31 14.76
C ASN A 84 13.01 -10.19 13.87
N SER A 85 12.44 -11.30 13.38
CA SER A 85 13.10 -12.33 12.57
C SER A 85 13.72 -11.84 11.25
N PHE A 86 13.38 -10.63 10.78
CA PHE A 86 13.84 -10.12 9.50
C PHE A 86 14.78 -8.90 9.61
N VAL A 87 14.79 -8.17 10.74
CA VAL A 87 15.64 -6.98 10.90
C VAL A 87 16.14 -6.83 12.34
N SER A 88 17.46 -6.66 12.52
CA SER A 88 18.14 -6.59 13.82
C SER A 88 18.25 -5.15 14.35
N MET A 89 17.12 -4.49 14.60
CA MET A 89 17.06 -3.10 15.08
C MET A 89 15.95 -2.96 16.13
N ASN A 90 16.28 -2.43 17.31
CA ASN A 90 15.30 -2.24 18.39
C ASN A 90 15.04 -0.74 18.56
N LEU A 91 13.77 -0.34 18.63
CA LEU A 91 13.39 0.98 19.16
C LEU A 91 13.20 0.93 20.68
N PHE A 92 12.76 -0.23 21.18
CA PHE A 92 12.51 -0.48 22.60
C PHE A 92 13.15 -1.81 23.03
N ASN A 93 13.54 -1.92 24.29
CA ASN A 93 14.03 -3.16 24.87
C ASN A 93 12.86 -4.00 25.41
N PRO A 94 12.56 -5.18 24.84
CA PRO A 94 11.43 -6.02 25.27
C PRO A 94 11.54 -6.56 26.70
N GLU A 95 12.69 -6.45 27.37
CA GLU A 95 12.85 -6.89 28.76
C GLU A 95 12.41 -5.84 29.78
N ILE A 96 12.43 -4.55 29.41
CA ILE A 96 12.22 -3.43 30.35
C ILE A 96 11.20 -2.39 29.87
N ASP A 97 10.98 -2.26 28.56
CA ASP A 97 10.13 -1.21 27.99
C ASP A 97 8.70 -1.67 27.70
N ARG A 98 8.34 -2.94 27.93
CA ARG A 98 6.99 -3.46 27.60
C ARG A 98 5.87 -2.72 28.29
N GLU A 99 5.98 -2.49 29.60
CA GLU A 99 4.98 -1.72 30.35
C GLU A 99 4.85 -0.29 29.82
N LYS A 100 5.98 0.35 29.48
CA LYS A 100 5.99 1.68 28.87
C LYS A 100 5.27 1.70 27.53
N VAL A 101 5.50 0.71 26.67
CA VAL A 101 4.82 0.60 25.37
C VAL A 101 3.33 0.29 25.57
N ALA A 102 2.96 -0.62 26.48
CA ALA A 102 1.57 -0.93 26.80
C ALA A 102 0.79 0.31 27.28
N ASN A 103 1.41 1.16 28.10
CA ASN A 103 0.81 2.43 28.53
C ASN A 103 0.64 3.44 27.37
N MET A 104 1.45 3.33 26.32
CA MET A 104 1.41 4.24 25.16
C MET A 104 0.41 3.81 24.09
N ILE A 105 0.34 2.52 23.76
CA ILE A 105 -0.49 2.02 22.64
C ILE A 105 -1.69 1.18 23.08
N GLY A 106 -1.80 0.91 24.38
CA GLY A 106 -2.79 0.01 24.98
C GLY A 106 -2.22 -1.40 25.17
N PRO A 107 -2.62 -2.11 26.24
CA PRO A 107 -2.07 -3.42 26.59
C PRO A 107 -2.36 -4.50 25.55
N GLU A 108 -3.52 -4.42 24.88
CA GLU A 108 -3.88 -5.36 23.82
C GLU A 108 -2.97 -5.20 22.60
N ALA A 109 -2.74 -3.95 22.15
CA ALA A 109 -1.86 -3.64 21.03
C ALA A 109 -0.41 -4.05 21.34
N GLU A 110 0.08 -3.75 22.54
CA GLU A 110 1.43 -4.14 22.96
C GLU A 110 1.60 -5.66 22.97
N ASN A 111 0.62 -6.41 23.47
CA ASN A 111 0.71 -7.87 23.48
C ASN A 111 0.79 -8.44 22.05
N LEU A 112 0.03 -7.88 21.09
CA LEU A 112 0.11 -8.24 19.67
C LEU A 112 1.50 -7.92 19.11
N VAL A 113 2.00 -6.70 19.33
CA VAL A 113 3.32 -6.25 18.89
C VAL A 113 4.43 -7.16 19.42
N TYR A 114 4.40 -7.44 20.73
CA TYR A 114 5.38 -8.31 21.37
C TYR A 114 5.39 -9.68 20.71
N LYS A 115 4.24 -10.37 20.67
CA LYS A 115 4.13 -11.70 20.05
C LYS A 115 4.63 -11.68 18.61
N PHE A 116 4.17 -10.73 17.80
CA PHE A 116 4.57 -10.61 16.41
C PHE A 116 6.09 -10.44 16.23
N CYS A 117 6.75 -9.70 17.13
CA CYS A 117 8.21 -9.51 17.12
C CYS A 117 8.98 -10.79 17.47
N VAL A 118 8.42 -11.67 18.31
CA VAL A 118 9.17 -12.79 18.89
C VAL A 118 8.82 -14.17 18.33
N ILE A 119 7.74 -14.32 17.56
CA ILE A 119 7.41 -15.58 16.88
C ILE A 119 8.23 -15.80 15.59
N ASP A 120 8.37 -17.06 15.19
CA ASP A 120 8.85 -17.42 13.85
C ASP A 120 7.79 -17.09 12.78
N ARG A 121 7.85 -15.85 12.28
CA ARG A 121 6.97 -15.33 11.24
C ARG A 121 7.07 -16.12 9.94
N GLN A 122 8.27 -16.60 9.57
CA GLN A 122 8.44 -17.39 8.35
C GLN A 122 7.66 -18.71 8.42
N ARG A 123 7.65 -19.37 9.58
CA ARG A 123 6.83 -20.56 9.81
C ARG A 123 5.33 -20.24 9.71
N MET A 124 4.87 -19.13 10.29
CA MET A 124 3.48 -18.67 10.18
C MET A 124 3.08 -18.46 8.72
N GLU A 125 3.86 -17.65 7.99
CA GLU A 125 3.61 -17.35 6.58
C GLU A 125 3.62 -18.61 5.70
N THR A 126 4.59 -19.50 5.92
CA THR A 126 4.72 -20.75 5.17
C THR A 126 3.53 -21.66 5.41
N HIS A 127 3.08 -21.78 6.67
CA HIS A 127 1.89 -22.58 7.00
C HIS A 127 0.65 -22.01 6.31
N ALA A 128 0.39 -20.71 6.45
CA ALA A 128 -0.77 -20.06 5.85
C ALA A 128 -0.80 -20.26 4.32
N VAL A 129 0.33 -20.05 3.62
CA VAL A 129 0.38 -20.12 2.16
C VAL A 129 0.37 -21.57 1.63
N ARG A 130 0.89 -22.54 2.37
CA ARG A 130 0.93 -23.95 1.93
C ARG A 130 -0.35 -24.71 2.29
N GLU A 131 -0.79 -24.58 3.54
CA GLU A 131 -1.94 -25.31 4.06
C GLU A 131 -3.26 -24.59 3.81
N MET A 132 -3.21 -23.31 3.40
CA MET A 132 -4.40 -22.48 3.11
C MET A 132 -5.43 -22.50 4.26
N SER A 133 -4.94 -22.48 5.50
CA SER A 133 -5.74 -22.57 6.72
C SER A 133 -5.01 -22.01 7.95
N ILE A 134 -5.78 -21.80 9.02
CA ILE A 134 -5.30 -21.58 10.38
C ILE A 134 -6.05 -22.60 11.27
N PRO A 135 -5.38 -23.37 12.14
CA PRO A 135 -6.06 -24.24 13.09
C PRO A 135 -6.97 -23.42 14.02
N ALA A 136 -8.15 -23.95 14.36
CA ALA A 136 -9.14 -23.23 15.17
C ALA A 136 -8.62 -22.91 16.58
N GLU A 137 -7.82 -23.82 17.14
CA GLU A 137 -7.13 -23.62 18.42
C GLU A 137 -5.94 -22.67 18.33
N GLY A 138 -5.56 -22.19 17.14
CA GLY A 138 -4.35 -21.41 16.92
C GLY A 138 -3.09 -22.26 16.76
N MET A 139 -1.93 -21.65 16.91
CA MET A 139 -0.63 -22.29 16.71
C MET A 139 0.37 -21.90 17.79
N THR A 140 1.28 -22.83 18.10
CA THR A 140 2.40 -22.57 19.00
C THR A 140 3.70 -22.43 18.21
N PHE A 141 4.33 -21.28 18.37
CA PHE A 141 5.61 -20.91 17.77
C PHE A 141 6.72 -21.00 18.81
N SER A 142 7.96 -21.14 18.34
CA SER A 142 9.13 -21.00 19.20
C SER A 142 9.56 -19.54 19.22
N HIS A 143 9.80 -18.98 20.40
CA HIS A 143 10.36 -17.65 20.56
C HIS A 143 11.75 -17.59 19.89
N ILE A 144 11.97 -16.64 18.99
CA ILE A 144 13.15 -16.62 18.10
C ILE A 144 14.50 -16.49 18.83
N ARG A 145 14.52 -15.92 20.04
CA ARG A 145 15.74 -15.76 20.87
C ARG A 145 15.99 -16.89 21.87
N ASN A 146 14.99 -17.28 22.66
CA ASN A 146 15.16 -18.21 23.79
C ASN A 146 14.52 -19.59 23.57
N GLY A 147 13.74 -19.77 22.48
CA GLY A 147 13.08 -21.02 22.14
C GLY A 147 11.81 -21.34 22.93
N GLU A 148 11.38 -20.49 23.86
CA GLU A 148 10.18 -20.70 24.67
C GLU A 148 8.92 -20.77 23.80
N PRO A 149 7.93 -21.61 24.16
CA PRO A 149 6.70 -21.74 23.39
C PRO A 149 5.82 -20.50 23.54
N ILE A 150 5.40 -19.93 22.42
CA ILE A 150 4.45 -18.81 22.34
C ILE A 150 3.22 -19.27 21.59
N HIS A 151 2.09 -19.28 22.29
CA HIS A 151 0.80 -19.59 21.70
C HIS A 151 0.15 -18.33 21.11
N CYS A 152 -0.29 -18.43 19.86
CA CYS A 152 -1.09 -17.43 19.17
C CYS A 152 -2.42 -18.06 18.76
N SER A 153 -3.52 -17.41 19.13
CA SER A 153 -4.87 -17.81 18.70
C SER A 153 -5.07 -17.63 17.20
N ALA A 154 -6.15 -18.21 16.65
CA ALA A 154 -6.52 -18.00 15.25
C ALA A 154 -6.72 -16.50 14.93
N ALA A 155 -7.34 -15.75 15.84
CA ALA A 155 -7.52 -14.30 15.73
C ALA A 155 -6.19 -13.54 15.64
N GLU A 156 -5.22 -13.86 16.51
CA GLU A 156 -3.90 -13.24 16.49
C GLU A 156 -3.14 -13.56 15.20
N ILE A 157 -3.21 -14.81 14.72
CA ILE A 157 -2.59 -15.20 13.45
C ILE A 157 -3.25 -14.47 12.28
N GLY A 158 -4.58 -14.32 12.28
CA GLY A 158 -5.30 -13.52 11.29
C GLY A 158 -4.82 -12.07 11.25
N ALA A 159 -4.69 -11.44 12.42
CA ALA A 159 -4.15 -10.09 12.55
C ALA A 159 -2.71 -9.98 12.02
N PHE A 160 -1.84 -10.93 12.36
CA PHE A 160 -0.45 -10.97 11.90
C PHE A 160 -0.34 -11.16 10.39
N LEU A 161 -1.20 -11.98 9.79
CA LEU A 161 -1.26 -12.13 8.34
C LEU A 161 -1.71 -10.85 7.65
N LEU A 162 -2.72 -10.13 8.18
CA LEU A 162 -3.14 -8.86 7.61
C LEU A 162 -2.08 -7.76 7.73
N GLU A 163 -1.42 -7.67 8.88
CA GLU A 163 -0.24 -6.80 9.02
C GLU A 163 0.79 -7.14 7.95
N THR A 164 1.07 -8.42 7.71
CA THR A 164 2.10 -8.83 6.75
C THR A 164 1.69 -8.54 5.31
N VAL A 165 0.38 -8.59 5.00
CA VAL A 165 -0.16 -8.12 3.72
C VAL A 165 0.11 -6.63 3.51
N ALA A 166 -0.14 -5.80 4.54
CA ALA A 166 0.13 -4.36 4.49
C ALA A 166 1.64 -4.07 4.39
N ASP A 167 2.44 -4.66 5.28
CA ASP A 167 3.91 -4.57 5.32
C ASP A 167 4.54 -4.89 3.96
N TYR A 168 4.12 -6.00 3.33
CA TYR A 168 4.67 -6.39 2.05
C TYR A 168 4.25 -5.47 0.92
N HIS A 169 2.99 -5.02 0.89
CA HIS A 169 2.53 -4.17 -0.20
C HIS A 169 3.23 -2.81 -0.17
N ASP A 170 3.41 -2.24 1.01
CA ASP A 170 4.08 -0.95 1.21
C ASP A 170 5.55 -0.96 0.74
N GLN A 171 6.34 -1.93 1.19
CA GLN A 171 7.80 -1.82 1.06
C GLN A 171 8.44 -2.61 -0.09
N SER A 172 7.67 -3.41 -0.84
CA SER A 172 8.25 -4.42 -1.73
C SER A 172 8.33 -3.97 -3.19
N PHE A 173 9.55 -3.90 -3.70
CA PHE A 173 9.83 -3.58 -5.10
C PHE A 173 11.11 -4.26 -5.61
N GLY A 174 11.21 -4.36 -6.93
CA GLY A 174 12.37 -4.69 -7.76
C GLY A 174 13.33 -5.70 -7.16
N TRP A 175 14.30 -5.17 -6.43
CA TRP A 175 15.43 -5.90 -5.84
C TRP A 175 14.98 -7.03 -4.89
N GLN A 176 13.87 -6.89 -4.16
CA GLN A 176 13.36 -7.94 -3.28
C GLN A 176 12.88 -9.17 -4.07
N SER A 177 12.24 -8.97 -5.22
CA SER A 177 11.83 -10.09 -6.08
C SER A 177 13.03 -10.77 -6.75
N GLU A 178 14.13 -10.05 -6.95
CA GLU A 178 15.37 -10.67 -7.41
C GLU A 178 15.98 -11.59 -6.35
N LEU A 179 15.99 -11.15 -5.09
CA LEU A 179 16.48 -11.94 -3.97
C LEU A 179 15.64 -13.20 -3.73
N GLU A 180 14.31 -13.12 -3.89
CA GLU A 180 13.40 -14.27 -3.82
C GLU A 180 13.67 -15.30 -4.92
N GLU A 181 14.18 -14.85 -6.07
CA GLU A 181 14.65 -15.71 -7.17
C GLU A 181 16.12 -16.16 -6.98
N GLY A 182 16.70 -15.93 -5.79
CA GLY A 182 18.05 -16.36 -5.41
C GLY A 182 19.17 -15.46 -5.94
N ARG A 183 18.86 -14.29 -6.52
CA ARG A 183 19.87 -13.37 -7.04
C ARG A 183 20.48 -12.52 -5.93
N VAL A 184 21.51 -13.04 -5.28
CA VAL A 184 22.27 -12.35 -4.21
C VAL A 184 23.05 -11.09 -4.64
N ARG A 185 22.94 -10.66 -5.90
CA ARG A 185 23.58 -9.45 -6.45
C ARG A 185 22.56 -8.37 -6.84
N ALA A 186 21.35 -8.42 -6.30
CA ALA A 186 20.33 -7.40 -6.51
C ALA A 186 20.84 -6.02 -6.04
N LEU A 187 20.62 -4.98 -6.84
CA LEU A 187 21.05 -3.61 -6.52
C LEU A 187 19.88 -2.82 -5.92
N TRP A 188 20.13 -2.14 -4.81
CA TRP A 188 19.22 -1.12 -4.28
C TRP A 188 19.63 0.28 -4.80
N PRO A 189 18.69 1.13 -5.26
CA PRO A 189 17.25 0.86 -5.35
C PRO A 189 16.83 0.14 -6.66
N GLY A 190 17.78 -0.12 -7.56
CA GLY A 190 17.53 -0.78 -8.84
C GLY A 190 16.65 0.09 -9.76
N ILE A 191 15.84 -0.56 -10.60
CA ILE A 191 14.93 0.13 -11.54
C ILE A 191 13.51 0.32 -10.97
N TYR A 192 13.27 0.03 -9.70
CA TYR A 192 11.95 0.15 -9.05
C TYR A 192 10.80 -0.65 -9.70
N LYS A 193 11.10 -1.73 -10.43
CA LYS A 193 10.06 -2.60 -11.00
C LYS A 193 9.12 -3.12 -9.90
N PRO A 194 7.78 -3.12 -10.04
CA PRO A 194 6.91 -3.63 -8.98
C PRO A 194 7.25 -5.08 -8.58
N SER A 195 7.04 -5.42 -7.30
CA SER A 195 7.40 -6.75 -6.79
C SER A 195 6.43 -7.85 -7.23
N LEU A 196 6.84 -9.11 -7.03
CA LEU A 196 6.06 -10.33 -7.28
C LEU A 196 5.54 -10.94 -5.97
N ARG A 197 4.83 -10.15 -5.15
CA ARG A 197 4.28 -10.59 -3.86
C ARG A 197 2.76 -10.67 -3.80
N MET A 198 2.02 -10.14 -4.78
CA MET A 198 0.56 -10.13 -4.82
C MET A 198 -0.05 -11.54 -4.78
N SER A 199 0.59 -12.55 -5.40
CA SER A 199 0.16 -13.95 -5.26
C SER A 199 0.29 -14.48 -3.84
N LYS A 200 1.38 -14.13 -3.14
CA LYS A 200 1.61 -14.54 -1.75
C LYS A 200 0.65 -13.82 -0.80
N VAL A 201 0.52 -12.49 -0.93
CA VAL A 201 -0.31 -11.70 -0.03
C VAL A 201 -1.80 -11.91 -0.27
N SER A 202 -2.26 -12.22 -1.49
CA SER A 202 -3.67 -12.59 -1.72
C SER A 202 -4.06 -13.88 -1.00
N LYS A 203 -3.16 -14.88 -0.94
CA LYS A 203 -3.36 -16.10 -0.14
C LYS A 203 -3.39 -15.80 1.36
N MET A 204 -2.50 -14.95 1.86
CA MET A 204 -2.48 -14.55 3.27
C MET A 204 -3.76 -13.81 3.66
N ALA A 205 -4.19 -12.84 2.85
CA ALA A 205 -5.44 -12.13 3.04
C ALA A 205 -6.63 -13.09 3.07
N TYR A 206 -6.69 -14.04 2.12
CA TYR A 206 -7.72 -15.08 2.09
C TYR A 206 -7.74 -15.93 3.36
N VAL A 207 -6.58 -16.41 3.80
CA VAL A 207 -6.48 -17.26 5.00
C VAL A 207 -6.86 -16.48 6.25
N ALA A 208 -6.40 -15.23 6.39
CA ALA A 208 -6.77 -14.35 7.48
C ALA A 208 -8.28 -14.11 7.54
N ALA A 209 -8.90 -13.77 6.40
CA ALA A 209 -10.34 -13.52 6.32
C ALA A 209 -11.17 -14.77 6.59
N ARG A 210 -10.71 -15.94 6.14
CA ARG A 210 -11.49 -17.17 6.22
C ARG A 210 -11.38 -17.88 7.57
N TYR A 211 -10.21 -17.81 8.21
CA TYR A 211 -9.89 -18.61 9.39
C TYR A 211 -9.39 -17.79 10.58
N GLY A 212 -9.05 -16.52 10.38
CA GLY A 212 -8.45 -15.66 11.39
C GLY A 212 -9.44 -14.90 12.28
N GLU A 213 -10.69 -15.34 12.37
CA GLU A 213 -11.73 -14.79 13.25
C GLU A 213 -11.81 -13.25 13.29
N LEU A 214 -11.56 -12.61 12.15
CA LEU A 214 -11.46 -11.16 12.06
C LEU A 214 -12.83 -10.47 12.24
N GLU A 215 -12.86 -9.39 13.02
CA GLU A 215 -14.04 -8.53 13.15
C GLU A 215 -14.34 -7.78 11.84
N VAL A 216 -13.29 -7.37 11.12
CA VAL A 216 -13.39 -6.59 9.89
C VAL A 216 -12.57 -7.28 8.80
N ILE A 217 -13.18 -7.48 7.63
CA ILE A 217 -12.52 -8.01 6.45
C ILE A 217 -12.06 -6.84 5.58
N PRO A 218 -10.75 -6.71 5.27
CA PRO A 218 -10.25 -5.68 4.36
C PRO A 218 -10.91 -5.74 2.98
N PRO A 219 -11.11 -4.61 2.30
CA PRO A 219 -11.80 -4.59 1.01
C PRO A 219 -10.95 -5.12 -0.15
N VAL A 220 -9.63 -5.21 0.02
CA VAL A 220 -8.66 -5.64 -0.99
C VAL A 220 -8.89 -7.08 -1.43
N PHE A 221 -8.49 -7.45 -2.66
CA PHE A 221 -8.67 -8.79 -3.21
C PHE A 221 -10.13 -9.24 -3.21
N ALA A 222 -11.05 -8.33 -3.55
CA ALA A 222 -12.50 -8.57 -3.48
C ALA A 222 -12.94 -9.11 -2.11
N ASN A 223 -12.70 -8.30 -1.05
CA ASN A 223 -12.93 -8.70 0.34
C ASN A 223 -12.17 -9.98 0.74
N CYS A 224 -10.88 -10.04 0.37
CA CYS A 224 -9.98 -11.14 0.64
C CYS A 224 -10.41 -12.50 0.05
N THR A 225 -11.20 -12.52 -1.04
CA THR A 225 -11.64 -13.77 -1.67
C THR A 225 -10.87 -14.12 -2.95
N ARG A 226 -10.25 -13.13 -3.60
CA ARG A 226 -9.52 -13.32 -4.84
C ARG A 226 -8.12 -13.87 -4.57
N LEU A 227 -7.74 -14.91 -5.30
CA LEU A 227 -6.39 -15.44 -5.33
C LEU A 227 -5.72 -15.05 -6.65
N ILE A 228 -4.47 -14.61 -6.57
CA ILE A 228 -3.67 -14.27 -7.75
C ILE A 228 -2.68 -15.41 -8.00
N GLU A 229 -2.66 -15.93 -9.23
CA GLU A 229 -1.70 -16.96 -9.63
C GLU A 229 -0.32 -16.35 -9.88
N PRO A 230 0.80 -16.99 -9.45
CA PRO A 230 2.15 -16.43 -9.63
C PRO A 230 2.50 -16.13 -11.09
N LYS A 231 2.02 -16.95 -12.02
CA LYS A 231 2.20 -16.74 -13.46
C LYS A 231 1.42 -15.52 -13.95
N ALA A 232 0.16 -15.38 -13.53
CA ALA A 232 -0.68 -14.24 -13.89
C ALA A 232 -0.10 -12.94 -13.34
N GLU A 233 0.38 -12.93 -12.09
CA GLU A 233 1.07 -11.80 -11.48
C GLU A 233 2.27 -11.34 -12.31
N ARG A 234 3.14 -12.29 -12.69
CA ARG A 234 4.34 -11.98 -13.47
C ARG A 234 3.98 -11.39 -14.84
N GLU A 235 3.04 -12.01 -15.54
CA GLU A 235 2.59 -11.53 -16.85
C GLU A 235 1.89 -10.16 -16.74
N ALA A 236 1.13 -9.91 -15.68
CA ALA A 236 0.50 -8.62 -15.42
C ALA A 236 1.55 -7.52 -15.21
N ARG A 237 2.53 -7.82 -14.35
CA ARG A 237 3.64 -6.91 -14.06
C ARG A 237 4.47 -6.62 -15.30
N ASP A 238 4.84 -7.63 -16.06
CA ASP A 238 5.71 -7.47 -17.22
C ASP A 238 5.00 -6.69 -18.36
N ALA A 239 3.68 -6.88 -18.53
CA ALA A 239 2.88 -6.08 -19.46
C ALA A 239 2.82 -4.60 -19.06
N TYR A 240 2.60 -4.30 -17.77
CA TYR A 240 2.70 -2.94 -17.23
C TYR A 240 4.11 -2.36 -17.41
N TRP A 241 5.12 -3.15 -17.10
CA TRP A 241 6.52 -2.72 -17.12
C TRP A 241 6.98 -2.28 -18.50
N ALA A 242 6.63 -3.04 -19.55
CA ALA A 242 6.98 -2.72 -20.93
C ALA A 242 6.39 -1.37 -21.41
N VAL A 243 5.27 -0.94 -20.82
CA VAL A 243 4.67 0.37 -21.10
C VAL A 243 5.43 1.48 -20.37
N VAL A 244 5.69 1.32 -19.07
CA VAL A 244 6.30 2.39 -18.26
C VAL A 244 7.80 2.59 -18.49
N THR A 245 8.48 1.60 -19.06
CA THR A 245 9.86 1.75 -19.54
C THR A 245 9.92 2.15 -21.02
N GLU A 246 8.76 2.32 -21.68
CA GLU A 246 8.65 2.63 -23.10
C GLU A 246 9.36 1.62 -24.03
N GLU A 247 9.57 0.38 -23.55
CA GLU A 247 10.10 -0.72 -24.35
C GLU A 247 9.09 -1.20 -25.42
N ALA A 248 7.79 -1.09 -25.11
CA ALA A 248 6.71 -1.38 -26.03
C ALA A 248 6.37 -0.17 -26.92
N GLU A 249 5.96 -0.43 -28.16
CA GLU A 249 5.48 0.64 -29.06
C GLU A 249 4.17 1.25 -28.55
N ARG A 250 4.03 2.57 -28.67
CA ARG A 250 2.87 3.34 -28.19
C ARG A 250 1.51 2.76 -28.61
N GLY A 251 1.42 2.25 -29.84
CA GLY A 251 0.17 1.66 -30.36
C GLY A 251 -0.32 0.44 -29.57
N SER A 252 0.56 -0.24 -28.84
CA SER A 252 0.26 -1.44 -28.04
C SER A 252 -0.02 -1.13 -26.56
N TRP A 253 0.22 0.10 -26.09
CA TRP A 253 0.20 0.41 -24.66
C TRP A 253 -1.14 0.11 -23.99
N VAL A 254 -2.25 0.54 -24.59
CA VAL A 254 -3.59 0.29 -24.01
C VAL A 254 -3.90 -1.21 -23.95
N GLU A 255 -3.49 -1.99 -24.94
CA GLU A 255 -3.68 -3.45 -24.94
C GLU A 255 -2.88 -4.12 -23.81
N LEU A 256 -1.62 -3.73 -23.64
CA LEU A 256 -0.77 -4.25 -22.57
C LEU A 256 -1.28 -3.89 -21.18
N LEU A 257 -1.75 -2.65 -20.98
CA LEU A 257 -2.36 -2.23 -19.71
C LEU A 257 -3.67 -2.98 -19.45
N ARG A 258 -4.51 -3.20 -20.47
CA ARG A 258 -5.71 -4.05 -20.36
C ARG A 258 -5.37 -5.51 -20.02
N LYS A 259 -4.29 -6.05 -20.59
CA LYS A 259 -3.77 -7.37 -20.21
C LYS A 259 -3.35 -7.37 -18.73
N SER A 260 -2.64 -6.34 -18.29
CA SER A 260 -2.20 -6.21 -16.89
C SER A 260 -3.37 -6.28 -15.91
N VAL A 261 -4.40 -5.45 -16.11
CA VAL A 261 -5.57 -5.38 -15.21
C VAL A 261 -6.46 -6.63 -15.26
N SER A 262 -6.51 -7.32 -16.41
CA SER A 262 -7.30 -8.55 -16.52
C SER A 262 -6.68 -9.73 -15.77
N LEU A 263 -5.34 -9.75 -15.68
CA LEU A 263 -4.57 -10.75 -14.95
C LEU A 263 -4.41 -10.43 -13.46
N ASN A 264 -4.44 -9.14 -13.09
CA ASN A 264 -4.44 -8.68 -11.71
C ASN A 264 -5.38 -7.48 -11.56
N GLN A 265 -6.53 -7.69 -10.93
CA GLN A 265 -7.58 -6.68 -10.77
C GLN A 265 -7.37 -5.77 -9.55
N ASP A 266 -6.32 -6.02 -8.77
CA ASP A 266 -6.04 -5.35 -7.51
C ASP A 266 -4.87 -4.35 -7.61
N ILE A 267 -4.55 -3.90 -8.85
CA ILE A 267 -3.52 -2.89 -9.15
C ILE A 267 -4.12 -1.68 -9.87
N ALA A 268 -3.85 -0.48 -9.36
CA ALA A 268 -4.50 0.75 -9.79
C ALA A 268 -3.74 1.47 -10.92
N GLU A 269 -2.42 1.38 -10.91
CA GLU A 269 -1.52 2.15 -11.76
C GLU A 269 -1.75 1.91 -13.26
N PRO A 270 -2.01 0.68 -13.75
CA PRO A 270 -2.32 0.51 -15.16
C PRO A 270 -3.58 1.26 -15.60
N HIS A 271 -4.58 1.39 -14.71
CA HIS A 271 -5.78 2.18 -14.97
C HIS A 271 -5.47 3.68 -15.05
N THR A 272 -4.63 4.20 -14.14
CA THR A 272 -4.15 5.58 -14.20
C THR A 272 -3.42 5.87 -15.52
N LEU A 273 -2.54 4.99 -15.98
CA LEU A 273 -1.85 5.19 -17.25
C LEU A 273 -2.79 5.13 -18.45
N MET A 274 -3.77 4.21 -18.45
CA MET A 274 -4.80 4.18 -19.49
C MET A 274 -5.60 5.49 -19.52
N ALA A 275 -5.97 6.04 -18.36
CA ALA A 275 -6.69 7.31 -18.29
C ALA A 275 -5.90 8.45 -18.96
N GLN A 276 -4.59 8.54 -18.72
CA GLN A 276 -3.73 9.52 -19.37
C GLN A 276 -3.65 9.32 -20.89
N ILE A 277 -3.48 8.09 -21.35
CA ILE A 277 -3.44 7.78 -22.80
C ILE A 277 -4.77 8.15 -23.45
N PHE A 278 -5.90 7.83 -22.82
CA PHE A 278 -7.23 8.21 -23.32
C PHE A 278 -7.43 9.72 -23.38
N LEU A 279 -6.92 10.49 -22.40
CA LEU A 279 -6.94 11.96 -22.48
C LEU A 279 -6.12 12.49 -23.67
N GLN A 280 -4.93 11.92 -23.91
CA GLN A 280 -4.09 12.27 -25.06
C GLN A 280 -4.78 11.97 -26.40
N ASP A 281 -5.60 10.92 -26.45
CA ASP A 281 -6.35 10.51 -27.63
C ASP A 281 -7.74 11.19 -27.74
N GLY A 282 -8.10 12.08 -26.81
CA GLY A 282 -9.41 12.75 -26.78
C GLY A 282 -10.60 11.85 -26.40
N LYS A 283 -10.34 10.68 -25.79
CA LYS A 283 -11.32 9.70 -25.31
C LYS A 283 -11.75 9.99 -23.88
N TRP A 284 -12.56 11.03 -23.72
CA TRP A 284 -12.88 11.62 -22.42
C TRP A 284 -13.66 10.69 -21.48
N GLU A 285 -14.60 9.91 -22.01
CA GLU A 285 -15.43 9.02 -21.18
C GLU A 285 -14.59 7.85 -20.67
N GLU A 286 -13.84 7.20 -21.55
CA GLU A 286 -12.93 6.11 -21.20
C GLU A 286 -11.83 6.56 -20.23
N ALA A 287 -11.34 7.79 -20.37
CA ALA A 287 -10.40 8.39 -19.43
C ALA A 287 -11.01 8.54 -18.03
N ALA A 288 -12.23 9.05 -17.93
CA ALA A 288 -12.92 9.22 -16.67
C ALA A 288 -13.19 7.86 -15.98
N ASP A 289 -13.64 6.86 -16.74
CA ASP A 289 -13.92 5.52 -16.22
C ASP A 289 -12.64 4.82 -15.73
N ALA A 290 -11.55 4.92 -16.49
CA ALA A 290 -10.26 4.39 -16.08
C ALA A 290 -9.74 5.08 -14.81
N ALA A 291 -9.87 6.41 -14.71
CA ALA A 291 -9.46 7.14 -13.52
C ALA A 291 -10.31 6.77 -12.28
N VAL A 292 -11.62 6.54 -12.43
CA VAL A 292 -12.48 6.07 -11.33
C VAL A 292 -12.06 4.67 -10.88
N ALA A 293 -11.85 3.74 -11.81
CA ALA A 293 -11.41 2.39 -11.48
C ALA A 293 -10.07 2.38 -10.71
N ALA A 294 -9.10 3.20 -11.13
CA ALA A 294 -7.84 3.38 -10.42
C ALA A 294 -8.07 3.91 -8.99
N LEU A 295 -8.88 4.96 -8.83
CA LEU A 295 -9.15 5.56 -7.52
C LEU A 295 -9.87 4.60 -6.58
N GLU A 296 -10.81 3.80 -7.08
CA GLU A 296 -11.48 2.77 -6.27
C GLU A 296 -10.48 1.76 -5.70
N ILE A 297 -9.48 1.33 -6.48
CA ILE A 297 -8.45 0.41 -6.02
C ILE A 297 -7.50 1.11 -5.04
N PHE A 298 -7.02 2.31 -5.35
CA PHE A 298 -6.18 3.10 -4.42
C PHE A 298 -6.87 3.35 -3.07
N PHE A 299 -8.18 3.59 -3.07
CA PHE A 299 -8.96 3.82 -1.85
C PHE A 299 -9.20 2.54 -1.04
N GLN A 300 -9.27 1.38 -1.69
CA GLN A 300 -9.35 0.09 -1.00
C GLN A 300 -8.02 -0.27 -0.34
N TRP A 301 -6.90 -0.05 -1.04
CA TRP A 301 -5.57 -0.37 -0.53
C TRP A 301 -5.09 0.61 0.53
N GLY A 302 -5.22 1.92 0.29
CA GLY A 302 -4.56 2.94 1.12
C GLY A 302 -3.05 3.05 0.89
N THR A 303 -2.53 2.40 -0.16
CA THR A 303 -1.12 2.39 -0.58
C THR A 303 -1.04 2.10 -2.09
N MET A 304 0.17 1.96 -2.66
CA MET A 304 0.46 1.77 -4.07
C MET A 304 1.23 0.47 -4.34
N TRP A 305 1.04 -0.09 -5.53
CA TRP A 305 1.80 -1.24 -6.02
C TRP A 305 3.08 -0.80 -6.74
N ASP A 306 3.04 0.34 -7.43
CA ASP A 306 4.23 0.95 -8.04
C ASP A 306 4.86 2.00 -7.12
N ASN A 307 5.91 1.57 -6.44
CA ASN A 307 6.66 2.34 -5.47
C ASN A 307 7.57 3.45 -6.05
N ARG A 308 7.56 3.68 -7.37
CA ARG A 308 8.30 4.81 -8.00
C ARG A 308 7.75 6.17 -7.60
N MET A 309 6.46 6.25 -7.28
CA MET A 309 5.79 7.46 -6.83
C MET A 309 5.08 7.18 -5.49
N PRO A 310 5.05 8.15 -4.57
CA PRO A 310 4.33 7.99 -3.32
C PRO A 310 2.81 7.89 -3.56
N TYR A 311 2.09 7.21 -2.67
CA TYR A 311 0.64 6.99 -2.75
C TYR A 311 -0.14 8.28 -3.03
N GLN A 312 0.20 9.36 -2.32
CA GLN A 312 -0.47 10.65 -2.45
C GLN A 312 -0.32 11.23 -3.85
N ALA A 313 0.83 11.02 -4.50
CA ALA A 313 1.07 11.48 -5.87
C ALA A 313 0.24 10.67 -6.87
N TRP A 314 0.15 9.34 -6.70
CA TRP A 314 -0.70 8.49 -7.53
C TRP A 314 -2.17 8.89 -7.45
N VAL A 315 -2.69 9.10 -6.22
CA VAL A 315 -4.07 9.55 -6.01
C VAL A 315 -4.30 10.93 -6.61
N ALA A 316 -3.40 11.89 -6.36
CA ALA A 316 -3.54 13.25 -6.88
C ALA A 316 -3.50 13.29 -8.42
N TRP A 317 -2.55 12.56 -9.03
CA TRP A 317 -2.42 12.49 -10.49
C TRP A 317 -3.65 11.86 -11.14
N THR A 318 -4.17 10.78 -10.57
CA THR A 318 -5.38 10.13 -11.07
C THR A 318 -6.62 11.04 -10.93
N ARG A 319 -6.74 11.79 -9.84
CA ARG A 319 -7.82 12.79 -9.68
C ARG A 319 -7.68 13.95 -10.68
N CYS A 320 -6.45 14.37 -11.00
CA CYS A 320 -6.19 15.37 -12.04
C CYS A 320 -6.68 14.86 -13.40
N MET A 321 -6.38 13.60 -13.76
CA MET A 321 -6.89 12.99 -14.99
C MET A 321 -8.41 12.96 -15.05
N TYR A 322 -9.07 12.53 -13.97
CA TYR A 322 -10.53 12.53 -13.91
C TYR A 322 -11.11 13.94 -14.13
N PHE A 323 -10.55 14.93 -13.44
CA PHE A 323 -10.97 16.32 -13.58
C PHE A 323 -10.83 16.81 -15.03
N GLN A 324 -9.69 16.51 -15.67
CA GLN A 324 -9.45 16.84 -17.07
C GLN A 324 -10.39 16.12 -18.03
N ALA A 325 -10.70 14.85 -17.77
CA ALA A 325 -11.66 14.07 -18.53
C ALA A 325 -13.06 14.68 -18.48
N LYS A 326 -13.53 15.10 -17.30
CA LYS A 326 -14.83 15.76 -17.13
C LYS A 326 -14.91 17.10 -17.83
N ARG A 327 -13.80 17.84 -17.88
CA ARG A 327 -13.68 19.10 -18.63
C ARG A 327 -13.49 18.92 -20.13
N LYS A 328 -13.27 17.68 -20.60
CA LYS A 328 -12.98 17.35 -22.00
C LYS A 328 -11.82 18.16 -22.56
N GLU A 329 -10.75 18.27 -21.77
CA GLU A 329 -9.61 19.12 -22.09
C GLU A 329 -8.29 18.43 -21.72
N TRP A 330 -7.36 18.43 -22.66
CA TRP A 330 -5.99 17.97 -22.45
C TRP A 330 -5.01 18.96 -23.11
N PRO A 331 -3.91 19.36 -22.44
CA PRO A 331 -3.00 20.35 -23.01
C PRO A 331 -2.20 19.80 -24.19
N GLU A 332 -2.06 20.62 -25.23
CA GLU A 332 -1.23 20.34 -26.42
C GLU A 332 0.13 21.07 -26.40
N SER A 333 0.38 21.87 -25.35
CA SER A 333 1.63 22.60 -25.17
C SER A 333 2.41 22.10 -23.96
N HIS A 334 3.74 22.17 -24.03
CA HIS A 334 4.63 21.83 -22.93
C HIS A 334 4.26 22.56 -21.63
N GLY A 335 4.10 23.89 -21.68
CA GLY A 335 3.74 24.69 -20.51
C GLY A 335 2.34 24.39 -19.96
N GLY A 336 1.41 23.92 -20.81
CA GLY A 336 0.10 23.44 -20.38
C GLY A 336 0.21 22.12 -19.61
N LEU A 337 1.00 21.17 -20.13
CA LEU A 337 1.23 19.87 -19.51
C LEU A 337 1.92 20.00 -18.14
N GLU A 338 2.97 20.82 -18.05
CA GLU A 338 3.66 21.10 -16.77
C GLU A 338 2.76 21.83 -15.75
N SER A 339 1.70 22.50 -16.20
CA SER A 339 0.78 23.23 -15.33
C SER A 339 -0.40 22.39 -14.81
N LEU A 340 -0.49 21.12 -15.20
CA LEU A 340 -1.49 20.21 -14.65
C LEU A 340 -1.28 20.00 -13.15
N GLY A 341 -2.37 19.84 -12.41
CA GLY A 341 -2.32 19.64 -10.95
C GLY A 341 -3.63 19.93 -10.23
N ALA A 342 -4.56 20.63 -10.88
CA ALA A 342 -5.89 20.86 -10.34
C ALA A 342 -6.68 19.53 -10.29
N VAL A 343 -7.30 19.27 -9.14
CA VAL A 343 -8.22 18.15 -8.89
C VAL A 343 -9.65 18.62 -8.61
N HIS A 344 -9.87 19.94 -8.61
CA HIS A 344 -11.17 20.59 -8.37
C HIS A 344 -11.27 21.92 -9.14
N PRO A 345 -12.47 22.34 -9.62
CA PRO A 345 -12.65 23.62 -10.31
C PRO A 345 -12.08 24.85 -9.59
N SER A 346 -12.24 24.93 -8.26
CA SER A 346 -11.74 26.04 -7.44
C SER A 346 -10.21 26.23 -7.47
N GLN A 347 -9.45 25.22 -7.91
CA GLN A 347 -7.99 25.28 -8.02
C GLN A 347 -7.52 25.81 -9.38
N ARG A 348 -8.46 25.97 -10.33
CA ARG A 348 -8.16 26.29 -11.71
C ARG A 348 -8.53 27.73 -12.05
N PHE A 349 -7.55 28.62 -12.00
CA PHE A 349 -7.71 30.05 -12.26
C PHE A 349 -7.43 30.47 -13.72
N ARG A 350 -7.04 29.54 -14.59
CA ARG A 350 -6.79 29.78 -16.02
C ARG A 350 -6.98 28.52 -16.88
N GLU A 351 -7.11 28.72 -18.19
CA GLU A 351 -7.14 27.64 -19.17
C GLU A 351 -5.75 27.03 -19.38
N LEU A 352 -5.66 25.75 -19.80
CA LEU A 352 -4.37 25.05 -19.88
C LEU A 352 -3.58 25.40 -21.14
N SER A 353 -4.27 25.81 -22.21
CA SER A 353 -3.67 26.14 -23.50
C SER A 353 -3.36 27.63 -23.66
N THR A 354 -3.58 28.48 -22.64
CA THR A 354 -3.11 29.87 -22.66
C THR A 354 -1.61 29.88 -22.44
N SER A 355 -0.85 30.05 -23.52
CA SER A 355 0.60 29.92 -23.56
C SER A 355 1.32 30.74 -22.47
N ARG A 356 2.28 30.10 -21.79
CA ARG A 356 3.56 30.79 -21.58
C ARG A 356 4.26 30.69 -22.93
N SER A 357 4.15 31.72 -23.75
CA SER A 357 5.07 31.83 -24.89
C SER A 357 6.48 31.88 -24.28
N MET A 358 7.21 30.78 -24.35
CA MET A 358 8.65 30.84 -24.17
C MET A 358 9.19 31.50 -25.43
N THR A 359 9.20 32.83 -25.44
CA THR A 359 10.19 33.56 -26.22
C THR A 359 11.52 33.35 -25.50
N SER A 360 12.30 32.41 -25.98
CA SER A 360 13.76 32.39 -25.84
C SER A 360 14.37 31.88 -27.13
#